data_AF-V6L391-F1
#
_entry.id   AF-V6L391-F1
#
_cell.length_a   1.000
_cell.length_b   1.000
_cell.length_c   1.000
_cell.angle_alpha   90.00
_cell.angle_beta   90.00
_cell.angle_gamma   90.00
#
_symmetry.space_group_name_H-M   'P 1'
#
loop_
_entity.id
_entity.type
_entity.pdbx_description
1 polymer ?
#
loop_
_entity_poly.entity_id
_entity_poly.type
_entity_poly.pdbx_seq_one_letter_code
_entity_poly.pdbx_strand_id
1 'polypeptide(L)' 'MTEEAAPASRYALSFTSGALLMREALIIAPLYLHEHDWAKTRVVIEQDNLLQARTVASGQRFAREVTQRLAARP' A
#
# COMPACT_ATOMS: atom_id res chain seq x y z
N MET A 1 -35.57 -13.66 -20.60
CA MET A 1 -34.88 -12.46 -20.08
C MET A 1 -34.05 -12.92 -18.90
N THR A 2 -32.82 -13.35 -19.18
CA THR A 2 -31.88 -13.84 -18.17
C THR A 2 -31.06 -12.63 -17.73
N GLU A 3 -31.33 -12.13 -16.52
CA GLU A 3 -30.48 -11.12 -15.89
C GLU A 3 -29.15 -11.76 -15.52
N GLU A 4 -28.14 -11.45 -16.30
CA GLU A 4 -26.75 -11.79 -16.01
C GLU A 4 -26.29 -10.88 -14.86
N ALA A 5 -26.43 -11.38 -13.62
CA ALA A 5 -25.96 -10.71 -12.43
C ALA A 5 -24.43 -10.58 -12.49
N ALA A 6 -23.96 -9.36 -12.77
CA ALA A 6 -22.54 -9.01 -12.71
C ALA A 6 -21.93 -9.49 -11.38
N PRO A 7 -20.69 -10.01 -11.37
CA PRO A 7 -20.10 -10.57 -10.16
C PRO A 7 -20.04 -9.50 -9.08
N ALA A 8 -20.79 -9.70 -7.99
CA ALA A 8 -20.78 -8.81 -6.84
C ALA A 8 -19.34 -8.74 -6.32
N SER A 9 -18.67 -7.60 -6.48
CA SER A 9 -17.31 -7.44 -5.99
C SER A 9 -17.34 -7.66 -4.47
N ARG A 10 -16.70 -8.74 -4.01
CA ARG A 10 -16.66 -9.08 -2.58
C ARG A 10 -16.05 -7.90 -1.84
N TYR A 11 -16.82 -7.27 -0.96
CA TYR A 11 -16.35 -6.12 -0.20
C TYR A 11 -15.12 -6.53 0.61
N ALA A 12 -13.97 -5.98 0.26
CA ALA A 12 -12.70 -6.21 0.94
C ALA A 12 -12.38 -4.98 1.78
N LEU A 13 -12.49 -5.12 3.11
CA LEU A 13 -12.11 -4.07 4.04
C LEU A 13 -10.59 -3.83 3.91
N SER A 14 -10.20 -2.74 3.27
CA SER A 14 -8.80 -2.43 2.93
C SER A 14 -8.05 -1.66 4.04
N PHE A 15 -8.60 -1.68 5.27
CA PHE A 15 -8.06 -1.02 6.45
C PHE A 15 -7.80 -2.05 7.53
N THR A 16 -6.65 -2.72 7.48
CA THR A 16 -6.31 -3.67 8.54
C THR A 16 -5.71 -2.95 9.76
N SER A 17 -5.24 -1.71 9.60
CA SER A 17 -4.66 -0.88 10.67
C SER A 17 -5.53 0.30 11.11
N GLY A 18 -6.73 0.48 10.55
CA GLY A 18 -7.66 1.55 10.93
C GLY A 18 -7.19 2.99 10.62
N ALA A 19 -6.10 3.16 9.86
CA ALA A 19 -5.52 4.46 9.54
C ALA A 19 -5.38 4.67 8.03
N LEU A 20 -5.43 5.94 7.60
CA LEU A 20 -5.23 6.32 6.21
C LEU A 20 -3.80 6.08 5.73
N LEU A 21 -2.83 6.02 6.67
CA LEU A 21 -1.39 5.92 6.40
C LEU A 21 -0.86 7.08 5.54
N MET A 22 -1.37 8.29 5.81
CA MET A 22 -1.05 9.49 5.02
C MET A 22 0.43 9.86 5.09
N ARG A 23 1.06 9.72 6.26
CA ARG A 23 2.48 10.04 6.45
C ARG A 23 3.36 9.09 5.66
N GLU A 24 3.04 7.81 5.73
CA GLU A 24 3.70 6.74 5.01
C GLU A 24 3.50 6.91 3.50
N ALA A 25 2.30 7.27 3.05
CA ALA A 25 2.02 7.57 1.65
C ALA A 25 2.86 8.74 1.11
N LEU A 26 3.05 9.80 1.90
CA LEU A 26 3.90 10.93 1.51
C LEU A 26 5.38 10.56 1.35
N ILE A 27 5.84 9.49 2.02
CA ILE A 27 7.20 8.97 1.86
C ILE A 27 7.26 8.04 0.66
N ILE A 28 6.31 7.11 0.55
CA ILE A 28 6.32 6.04 -0.46
C ILE A 28 6.04 6.56 -1.87
N ALA A 29 5.11 7.51 -2.03
CA ALA A 29 4.73 8.04 -3.32
C ALA A 29 5.90 8.69 -4.11
N PRO A 30 6.70 9.62 -3.55
CA PRO A 30 7.83 10.21 -4.27
C PRO A 30 8.94 9.19 -4.55
N LEU A 31 9.17 8.24 -3.64
CA LEU A 31 10.10 7.13 -3.86
C LEU A 31 9.72 6.29 -5.08
N TYR A 32 8.43 5.95 -5.20
CA TYR A 32 7.93 5.27 -6.39
C TYR A 32 8.02 6.14 -7.64
N LEU A 33 7.75 7.44 -7.56
CA LEU A 33 7.89 8.34 -8.72
C LEU A 33 9.34 8.50 -9.20
N HIS A 34 10.33 8.26 -8.32
CA HIS A 34 11.74 8.28 -8.70
C HIS A 34 12.18 6.94 -9.33
N GLU A 35 11.83 5.82 -8.70
CA GLU A 35 12.30 4.50 -9.14
C GLU A 35 11.40 3.84 -10.20
N HIS A 36 10.12 4.25 -10.28
CA HIS A 36 9.04 3.62 -11.02
C HIS A 36 8.90 2.10 -10.76
N ASP A 37 9.43 1.63 -9.64
CA ASP A 37 9.52 0.21 -9.28
C ASP A 37 9.15 0.00 -7.81
N TRP A 38 8.07 -0.72 -7.58
CA TRP A 38 7.58 -1.05 -6.24
C TRP A 38 8.50 -2.01 -5.48
N ALA A 39 9.23 -2.89 -6.16
CA ALA A 39 10.17 -3.82 -5.52
C ALA A 39 11.36 -3.04 -4.97
N LYS A 40 11.94 -2.13 -5.77
CA LYS A 40 13.02 -1.24 -5.31
C LYS A 40 12.56 -0.31 -4.19
N THR A 41 11.38 0.30 -4.35
CA THR A 41 10.79 1.17 -3.33
C THR A 41 10.69 0.46 -1.98
N ARG A 42 10.24 -0.81 -1.96
CA ARG A 42 10.19 -1.62 -0.73
C ARG A 42 11.55 -1.89 -0.12
N VAL A 43 12.54 -2.24 -0.93
CA VAL A 43 13.91 -2.48 -0.44
C VAL A 43 14.45 -1.24 0.27
N VAL A 44 14.30 -0.05 -0.33
CA VAL A 44 14.76 1.21 0.27
C VAL A 44 14.01 1.52 1.57
N ILE A 45 12.68 1.36 1.58
CA ILE A 45 11.86 1.59 2.78
C ILE A 45 12.29 0.68 3.94
N GLU A 46 12.59 -0.58 3.67
CA GLU A 46 13.00 -1.56 4.67
C GLU A 46 14.44 -1.35 5.15
N GLN A 47 15.37 -1.06 4.23
CA GLN A 47 16.79 -0.84 4.55
C GLN A 47 16.99 0.39 5.43
N ASP A 48 16.30 1.48 5.11
CA ASP A 48 16.49 2.76 5.80
C ASP A 48 15.45 3.00 6.92
N ASN A 49 14.56 2.04 7.19
CA ASN A 49 13.44 2.16 8.12
C ASN A 49 12.68 3.49 7.95
N LEU A 50 12.39 3.87 6.71
CA LEU A 50 11.86 5.20 6.39
C LEU A 50 10.49 5.46 7.02
N LEU A 51 9.73 4.40 7.32
CA LEU A 51 8.43 4.50 8.00
C LEU A 51 8.55 4.59 9.52
N GLN A 52 9.77 4.54 10.06
CA GLN A 52 10.09 4.62 11.48
C GLN A 52 9.24 3.67 12.33
N ALA A 53 8.96 2.48 11.82
CA ALA A 53 8.13 1.50 12.49
C ALA A 53 8.90 0.89 13.66
N ARG A 54 8.20 0.66 14.79
CA ARG A 54 8.80 0.03 15.98
C ARG A 54 9.26 -1.40 15.74
N THR A 55 8.66 -2.09 14.76
CA THR A 55 9.01 -3.47 14.39
C THR A 55 9.02 -3.62 12.87
N VAL A 56 9.91 -4.47 12.38
CA VAL A 56 10.03 -4.81 10.94
C VAL A 56 8.68 -5.27 10.37
N ALA A 57 7.97 -6.14 11.11
CA ALA A 57 6.66 -6.64 10.71
C ALA A 57 5.62 -5.52 10.53
N SER A 58 5.63 -4.49 11.38
CA SER A 58 4.71 -3.35 11.24
C SER A 58 5.08 -2.48 10.04
N GLY A 59 6.38 -2.23 9.82
CA GLY A 59 6.87 -1.49 8.66
C GLY A 59 6.49 -2.16 7.35
N GLN A 60 6.70 -3.49 7.25
CA GLN A 60 6.29 -4.29 6.09
C GLN A 60 4.78 -4.24 5.84
N ARG A 61 3.98 -4.32 6.91
CA ARG A 61 2.52 -4.21 6.81
C ARG A 61 2.07 -2.85 6.28
N PHE A 62 2.65 -1.76 6.78
CA PHE A 62 2.34 -0.41 6.31
C PHE A 62 2.79 -0.18 4.87
N ALA A 63 4.01 -0.59 4.53
CA ALA A 63 4.52 -0.50 3.16
C ALA A 63 3.61 -1.25 2.18
N ARG A 64 3.14 -2.45 2.55
CA ARG A 64 2.19 -3.22 1.74
C ARG A 64 0.85 -2.51 1.58
N GLU A 65 0.24 -2.05 2.67
CA GLU A 65 -1.06 -1.35 2.60
C GLU A 65 -0.98 -0.10 1.72
N VAL A 66 0.06 0.73 1.92
CA VAL A 66 0.23 1.97 1.14
C VAL A 66 0.47 1.66 -0.33
N THR A 67 1.36 0.70 -0.64
CA THR A 67 1.62 0.28 -2.02
C THR A 67 0.33 -0.19 -2.70
N GLN A 68 -0.46 -1.03 -2.02
CA GLN A 68 -1.72 -1.54 -2.58
C GLN A 68 -2.73 -0.42 -2.82
N ARG A 69 -2.81 0.57 -1.92
CA ARG A 69 -3.72 1.72 -2.07
C ARG A 69 -3.30 2.65 -3.21
N LEU A 70 -2.00 2.92 -3.35
CA LEU A 70 -1.47 3.74 -4.44
C LEU A 70 -1.62 3.04 -5.80
N ALA A 71 -1.37 1.72 -5.86
CA ALA A 71 -1.51 0.94 -7.09
C ALA A 71 -2.98 0.74 -7.53
N ALA A 72 -3.93 0.74 -6.59
CA ALA A 72 -5.35 0.58 -6.88
C ALA A 72 -6.02 1.85 -7.44
N ARG A 73 -5.32 2.99 -7.47
CA ARG A 73 -5.86 4.26 -7.95
C ARG A 73 -5.08 4.68 -9.21
N PRO A 74 -5.75 4.83 -10.37
CA PRO A 74 -5.12 5.26 -11.62
C PRO A 74 -4.67 6.73 -11.55
#